data_AF-A0A1U8N0N2-F1
#
_entry.id   AF-A0A1U8N0N2-F1
#
_cell.length_a   1.000
_cell.length_b   1.000
_cell.length_c   1.000
_cell.angle_alpha   90.00
_cell.angle_beta   90.00
_cell.angle_gamma   90.00
#
_symmetry.space_group_name_H-M   'P 1'
#
loop_
_entity.id
_entity.type
_entity.pdbx_description
1 polymer ?
#
loop_
_entity_poly.entity_id
_entity_poly.type
_entity_poly.pdbx_seq_one_letter_code
_entity_poly.pdbx_strand_id
1 'polypeptide(L)'
;MSFTTRSTKKHHERVEFPLNCSVAALQGKKCPNKYPSVFEPDESSTETCSDYFRWIHQDLQQWKTSGITEDMIERGKASAHFRLVIVGGNVYVEKYTRPYQTRDVFTKWGILQLLRLYPGKVPDLDLLFYSGDETKIMRSDYQGPNSTLAPPLFHYCGSEENLDIVFPDWTFWGWFVLVPELDNVKV
;
A
#
# COMPACT_ATOMS: atom_id res chain seq x y z
N MET A 1 38.26 4.88 34.47
CA MET A 1 36.86 5.39 34.46
C MET A 1 36.07 4.52 33.48
N SER A 2 35.27 3.58 33.99
CA SER A 2 34.39 2.75 33.14
C SER A 2 33.04 3.44 33.01
N PHE A 3 32.64 3.76 31.78
CA PHE A 3 31.28 4.19 31.48
C PHE A 3 30.43 2.95 31.16
N THR A 4 29.61 2.52 32.12
CA THR A 4 28.57 1.52 31.90
C THR A 4 27.34 2.23 31.33
N THR A 5 27.20 2.25 30.00
CA THR A 5 25.99 2.72 29.33
C THR A 5 24.88 1.69 29.51
N ARG A 6 23.96 1.97 30.43
CA ARG A 6 22.74 1.17 30.63
C ARG A 6 21.78 1.45 29.48
N SER A 7 21.77 0.59 28.47
CA SER A 7 20.76 0.62 27.41
C SER A 7 19.40 0.20 28.00
N THR A 8 18.55 1.18 28.31
CA THR A 8 17.14 0.94 28.57
C THR A 8 16.45 0.71 27.23
N LYS A 9 16.38 -0.55 26.79
CA LYS A 9 15.44 -0.94 25.73
C LYS A 9 14.03 -0.64 26.24
N LYS A 10 13.42 0.46 25.79
CA LYS A 10 11.96 0.64 25.89
C LYS A 10 11.35 -0.56 25.18
N HIS A 11 10.70 -1.43 25.93
CA HIS A 11 9.82 -2.43 25.33
C HIS A 11 8.68 -1.63 24.72
N HIS A 12 8.66 -1.46 23.40
CA HIS A 12 7.46 -1.00 22.72
C HIS A 12 6.40 -2.07 22.99
N GLU A 13 5.42 -1.74 23.80
CA GLU A 13 4.28 -2.61 24.05
C GLU A 13 3.63 -2.86 22.69
N ARG A 14 3.61 -4.12 22.26
CA ARG A 14 3.04 -4.48 20.96
C ARG A 14 1.54 -4.23 21.07
N VAL A 15 1.06 -3.13 20.48
CA VAL A 15 -0.38 -2.88 20.38
C VAL A 15 -0.97 -3.93 19.45
N GLU A 16 -1.68 -4.90 20.04
CA GLU A 16 -2.35 -5.95 19.29
C GLU A 16 -3.74 -5.49 18.88
N PHE A 17 -4.02 -5.60 17.59
CA PHE A 17 -5.35 -5.38 17.03
C PHE A 17 -5.87 -6.73 16.51
N PRO A 18 -6.44 -7.59 17.37
CA PRO A 18 -6.98 -8.89 16.93
C PRO A 18 -8.26 -8.71 16.10
N LEU A 19 -8.32 -9.36 14.94
CA LEU A 19 -9.53 -9.41 14.10
C LEU A 19 -10.45 -10.52 14.61
N ASN A 20 -11.49 -10.18 15.35
CA ASN A 20 -12.53 -11.15 15.73
C ASN A 20 -13.70 -11.10 14.73
N CYS A 21 -13.46 -11.67 13.54
CA CYS A 21 -14.37 -11.61 12.39
C CYS A 21 -15.11 -12.93 12.11
N SER A 22 -14.77 -14.02 12.78
CA SER A 22 -15.15 -15.38 12.40
C SER A 22 -16.67 -15.57 12.31
N VAL A 23 -17.43 -15.00 13.24
CA VAL A 23 -18.90 -15.12 13.25
C VAL A 23 -19.56 -14.21 12.22
N ALA A 24 -18.98 -13.03 11.95
CA ALA A 24 -19.51 -12.08 10.97
C ALA A 24 -19.26 -12.55 9.53
N ALA A 25 -18.08 -13.12 9.26
CA ALA A 25 -17.70 -13.70 7.98
C ALA A 25 -18.66 -14.84 7.58
N LEU A 26 -18.96 -15.76 8.50
CA LEU A 26 -19.91 -16.86 8.27
C LEU A 26 -21.34 -16.39 7.97
N GLN A 27 -21.70 -15.17 8.37
CA GLN A 27 -23.04 -14.60 8.17
C GLN A 27 -23.10 -13.60 7.01
N GLY A 28 -22.00 -13.41 6.27
CA GLY A 28 -21.92 -12.38 5.21
C GLY A 28 -22.10 -10.95 5.75
N LYS A 29 -21.86 -10.73 7.03
CA LYS A 29 -22.01 -9.43 7.69
C LYS A 29 -20.65 -8.74 7.81
N LYS A 30 -20.66 -7.40 7.82
CA LYS A 30 -19.45 -6.61 8.11
C LYS A 30 -18.92 -6.98 9.50
N CYS A 31 -17.59 -7.09 9.61
CA CYS A 31 -16.96 -7.32 10.91
C CYS A 31 -17.33 -6.20 11.89
N PRO A 32 -17.50 -6.51 13.19
CA PRO A 32 -17.76 -5.50 14.21
C PRO A 32 -16.64 -4.45 14.23
N ASN A 33 -16.99 -3.18 14.06
CA ASN A 33 -16.03 -2.08 14.12
C ASN A 33 -15.80 -1.67 15.58
N LYS A 34 -14.99 -2.44 16.30
CA LYS A 34 -14.57 -2.13 17.69
C LYS A 34 -13.26 -1.35 17.76
N TYR A 35 -12.78 -0.85 16.62
CA TYR A 35 -11.49 -0.18 16.55
C TYR A 35 -11.65 1.32 16.84
N PRO A 36 -10.62 1.96 17.41
CA PRO A 36 -10.60 3.41 17.58
C PRO A 36 -10.87 4.11 16.25
N SER A 37 -11.62 5.21 16.28
CA SER A 37 -11.81 6.08 15.11
C SER A 37 -10.75 7.16 14.99
N VAL A 38 -9.86 7.27 15.98
CA VAL A 38 -8.81 8.27 16.08
C VAL A 38 -7.50 7.57 16.42
N PHE A 39 -6.44 7.90 15.68
CA PHE A 39 -5.09 7.47 15.98
C PHE A 39 -4.42 8.50 16.90
N GLU A 40 -4.09 8.08 18.13
CA GLU A 40 -3.30 8.86 19.08
C GLU A 40 -1.85 8.34 19.04
N PRO A 41 -0.91 9.10 18.44
CA PRO A 41 0.49 8.71 18.44
C PRO A 41 1.06 8.80 19.85
N ASP A 42 1.91 7.83 20.22
CA ASP A 42 2.79 7.98 21.38
C ASP A 42 3.80 9.11 21.09
N GLU A 43 3.69 10.22 21.82
CA GLU A 43 4.57 11.39 21.67
C GLU A 43 5.99 11.10 22.19
N SER A 44 6.77 10.28 21.49
CA SER A 44 8.18 10.05 21.80
C SER A 44 8.86 9.17 20.75
N SER A 45 9.08 9.67 19.54
CA SER A 45 10.17 9.15 18.72
C SER A 45 11.00 10.28 18.13
N THR A 46 12.23 10.42 18.62
CA THR A 46 13.32 11.16 17.95
C THR A 46 13.98 10.26 16.89
N GLU A 47 13.24 9.29 16.35
CA GLU A 47 13.78 8.28 15.46
C GLU A 47 13.93 8.85 14.05
N THR A 48 15.15 8.81 13.54
CA THR A 48 15.43 9.07 12.14
C THR A 48 14.74 8.02 11.29
N CYS A 49 14.05 8.43 10.22
CA CYS A 49 13.47 7.49 9.25
C CYS A 49 14.55 6.52 8.75
N SER A 50 14.22 5.23 8.70
CA SER A 50 15.14 4.20 8.22
C SER A 50 15.58 4.46 6.76
N ASP A 51 16.78 4.02 6.40
CA ASP A 51 17.40 4.27 5.10
C ASP A 51 16.59 3.80 3.89
N TYR A 52 15.68 2.84 4.06
CA TYR A 52 14.82 2.37 2.97
C TYR A 52 13.78 3.43 2.54
N PHE A 53 13.41 4.37 3.41
CA PHE A 53 12.49 5.46 3.05
C PHE A 53 13.05 6.35 1.94
N ARG A 54 14.37 6.36 1.70
CA ARG A 54 14.96 7.06 0.55
C ARG A 54 14.36 6.59 -0.77
N TRP A 55 14.02 5.30 -0.89
CA TRP A 55 13.51 4.73 -2.14
C TRP A 55 12.13 5.29 -2.47
N ILE A 56 11.29 5.56 -1.47
CA ILE A 56 10.00 6.25 -1.68
C ILE A 56 10.22 7.63 -2.30
N HIS A 57 11.21 8.38 -1.82
CA HIS A 57 11.54 9.68 -2.40
C HIS A 57 12.08 9.58 -3.82
N GLN A 58 12.82 8.51 -4.12
CA GLN A 58 13.39 8.25 -5.44
C GLN A 58 12.30 7.85 -6.44
N ASP A 59 11.43 6.91 -6.10
CA ASP A 59 10.36 6.42 -6.98
C ASP A 59 9.35 7.53 -7.31
N LEU A 60 9.04 8.39 -6.33
CA LEU A 60 8.11 9.50 -6.51
C LEU A 60 8.76 10.77 -7.12
N GLN A 61 10.08 10.77 -7.32
CA GLN A 61 10.82 11.97 -7.70
C GLN A 61 10.32 12.60 -9.00
N GLN A 62 9.93 11.77 -9.98
CA GLN A 62 9.52 12.21 -11.30
C GLN A 62 8.24 13.08 -11.31
N TRP A 63 7.40 12.95 -10.29
CA TRP A 63 6.17 13.73 -10.13
C TRP A 63 6.29 14.85 -9.11
N LYS A 64 7.47 15.05 -8.51
CA LYS A 64 7.66 15.98 -7.40
C LYS A 64 7.26 17.42 -7.73
N THR A 65 7.49 17.87 -8.96
CA THR A 65 7.22 19.25 -9.39
C THR A 65 5.93 19.39 -10.19
N SER A 66 5.60 18.40 -11.02
CA SER A 66 4.41 18.37 -11.87
C SER A 66 3.15 17.93 -11.14
N GLY A 67 3.29 17.17 -10.05
CA GLY A 67 2.19 16.44 -9.46
C GLY A 67 1.73 15.26 -10.33
N ILE A 68 0.70 14.58 -9.85
CA ILE A 68 0.01 13.50 -10.55
C ILE A 68 -1.37 14.03 -10.92
N THR A 69 -1.71 13.98 -12.22
CA THR A 69 -3.01 14.45 -12.72
C THR A 69 -3.99 13.29 -12.89
N GLU A 70 -5.28 13.59 -12.92
CA GLU A 70 -6.34 12.60 -13.21
C GLU A 70 -6.12 11.94 -14.58
N ASP A 71 -5.75 12.72 -15.59
CA ASP A 71 -5.42 12.23 -16.94
C ASP A 71 -4.29 11.17 -16.91
N MET A 72 -3.30 11.33 -16.02
CA MET A 72 -2.25 10.31 -15.83
C MET A 72 -2.79 9.01 -15.24
N ILE A 73 -3.72 9.10 -14.28
CA ILE A 73 -4.41 7.92 -13.73
C ILE A 73 -5.24 7.24 -14.82
N GLU A 74 -5.98 7.99 -15.62
CA GLU A 74 -6.83 7.45 -16.67
C GLU A 74 -6.01 6.73 -17.77
N ARG A 75 -4.86 7.28 -18.19
CA ARG A 75 -3.95 6.59 -19.11
C ARG A 75 -3.31 5.34 -18.50
N GLY A 76 -3.00 5.37 -17.20
CA GLY A 76 -2.35 4.28 -16.50
C GLY A 76 -3.23 3.03 -16.32
N LYS A 77 -4.55 3.14 -16.46
CA LYS A 77 -5.50 2.01 -16.31
C LYS A 77 -5.13 0.81 -17.17
N ALA A 78 -4.67 1.04 -18.40
CA ALA A 78 -4.29 -0.01 -19.34
C ALA A 78 -3.10 -0.87 -18.85
N SER A 79 -2.27 -0.32 -17.96
CA SER A 79 -1.10 -0.99 -17.37
C SER A 79 -1.38 -1.63 -16.01
N ALA A 80 -2.57 -1.44 -15.44
CA ALA A 80 -2.90 -1.86 -14.08
C ALA A 80 -3.75 -3.13 -14.06
N HIS A 81 -3.60 -3.92 -12.99
CA HIS A 81 -4.53 -4.99 -12.65
C HIS A 81 -5.78 -4.44 -11.97
N PHE A 82 -5.62 -3.45 -11.10
CA PHE A 82 -6.74 -2.80 -10.40
C PHE A 82 -6.40 -1.35 -10.02
N ARG A 83 -7.45 -0.54 -9.87
CA ARG A 83 -7.41 0.78 -9.24
C ARG A 83 -8.00 0.67 -7.84
N LEU A 84 -7.37 1.34 -6.89
CA LEU A 84 -7.82 1.44 -5.52
C LEU A 84 -7.96 2.92 -5.16
N VAL A 85 -9.15 3.31 -4.71
CA VAL A 85 -9.46 4.67 -4.29
C VAL A 85 -9.83 4.68 -2.82
N ILE A 86 -9.29 5.63 -2.06
CA ILE A 86 -9.63 5.88 -0.66
C ILE A 86 -10.34 7.23 -0.60
N VAL A 87 -11.55 7.26 -0.06
CA VAL A 87 -12.30 8.50 0.19
C VAL A 87 -12.93 8.45 1.59
N GLY A 88 -12.54 9.39 2.45
CA GLY A 88 -13.04 9.48 3.82
C GLY A 88 -12.81 8.19 4.62
N GLY A 89 -11.68 7.52 4.39
CA GLY A 89 -11.33 6.25 5.03
C GLY A 89 -12.04 5.00 4.47
N ASN A 90 -12.89 5.15 3.43
CA ASN A 90 -13.51 4.02 2.74
C ASN A 90 -12.71 3.65 1.50
N VAL A 91 -12.53 2.35 1.26
CA VAL A 91 -11.81 1.81 0.10
C VAL A 91 -12.79 1.43 -0.99
N TYR A 92 -12.46 1.76 -2.23
CA TYR A 92 -13.17 1.35 -3.44
C TYR A 92 -12.17 0.70 -4.40
N VAL A 93 -12.58 -0.38 -5.06
CA VAL A 93 -11.69 -1.12 -5.96
C VAL A 93 -12.38 -1.36 -7.29
N GLU A 94 -11.73 -0.91 -8.37
CA GLU A 94 -12.08 -1.24 -9.75
C GLU A 94 -11.05 -2.23 -10.30
N LYS A 95 -11.51 -3.35 -10.86
CA LYS A 95 -10.63 -4.39 -11.42
C LYS A 95 -10.58 -4.26 -12.95
N TYR A 96 -9.40 -4.34 -13.54
CA TYR A 96 -9.20 -4.24 -14.98
C TYR A 96 -8.82 -5.57 -15.62
N THR A 97 -7.73 -6.17 -15.16
CA THR A 97 -7.21 -7.44 -15.66
C THR A 97 -6.96 -8.39 -14.51
N ARG A 98 -6.99 -9.70 -14.79
CA ARG A 98 -6.88 -10.72 -13.75
C ARG A 98 -5.42 -10.81 -13.26
N PRO A 99 -5.12 -10.48 -12.00
CA PRO A 99 -3.80 -10.66 -11.44
C PRO A 99 -3.46 -12.15 -11.34
N TYR A 100 -2.16 -12.47 -11.28
CA TYR A 100 -1.73 -13.84 -11.05
C TYR A 100 -2.19 -14.32 -9.66
N GLN A 101 -2.95 -15.42 -9.64
CA GLN A 101 -3.53 -16.01 -8.41
C GLN A 101 -4.29 -14.97 -7.55
N THR A 102 -4.07 -14.98 -6.23
CA THR A 102 -4.71 -14.10 -5.25
C THR A 102 -3.75 -13.00 -4.76
N ARG A 103 -2.74 -12.66 -5.57
CA ARG A 103 -1.69 -11.68 -5.21
C ARG A 103 -2.25 -10.32 -4.79
N ASP A 104 -3.27 -9.83 -5.50
CA ASP A 104 -3.92 -8.56 -5.27
C ASP A 104 -4.73 -8.52 -3.97
N VAL A 105 -5.21 -9.68 -3.52
CA VAL A 105 -5.98 -9.82 -2.27
C VAL A 105 -5.12 -9.40 -1.07
N PHE A 106 -3.84 -9.79 -1.05
CA PHE A 106 -2.93 -9.43 0.05
C PHE A 106 -2.64 -7.95 0.11
N THR A 107 -2.42 -7.28 -1.04
CA THR A 107 -2.26 -5.82 -1.09
C THR A 107 -3.50 -5.09 -0.58
N LYS A 108 -4.69 -5.52 -1.03
CA LYS A 108 -5.96 -4.96 -0.55
C LYS A 108 -6.10 -5.15 0.96
N TRP A 109 -5.79 -6.35 1.46
CA TRP A 109 -5.85 -6.65 2.90
C TRP A 109 -4.85 -5.82 3.70
N GLY A 110 -3.62 -5.64 3.21
CA GLY A 110 -2.61 -4.78 3.82
C GLY A 110 -3.06 -3.32 3.92
N ILE A 111 -3.68 -2.78 2.88
CA ILE A 111 -4.25 -1.43 2.89
C ILE A 111 -5.42 -1.32 3.89
N LEU A 112 -6.27 -2.36 3.98
CA LEU A 112 -7.32 -2.40 5.00
C LEU A 112 -6.74 -2.45 6.42
N GLN A 113 -5.62 -3.15 6.64
CA GLN A 113 -4.92 -3.10 7.93
C GLN A 113 -4.34 -1.71 8.19
N LEU A 114 -3.75 -1.04 7.20
CA LEU A 114 -3.23 0.32 7.35
C LEU A 114 -4.32 1.29 7.80
N LEU A 115 -5.49 1.26 7.16
CA LEU A 115 -6.64 2.10 7.52
C LEU A 115 -7.18 1.80 8.92
N ARG A 116 -7.15 0.52 9.32
CA ARG A 116 -7.59 0.08 10.64
C ARG A 116 -6.62 0.48 11.76
N LEU A 117 -5.32 0.41 11.50
CA LEU A 117 -4.28 0.73 12.47
C LEU A 117 -4.05 2.24 12.62
N TYR A 118 -4.29 3.00 11.55
CA TYR A 118 -4.06 4.44 11.49
C TYR A 118 -5.30 5.21 11.02
N PRO A 119 -6.43 5.10 11.74
CA PRO A 119 -7.69 5.73 11.37
C PRO A 119 -7.53 7.26 11.28
N GLY A 120 -7.99 7.84 10.17
CA GLY A 120 -7.90 9.28 9.89
C GLY A 120 -6.51 9.81 9.53
N LYS A 121 -5.49 8.95 9.42
CA LYS A 121 -4.14 9.35 8.99
C LYS A 121 -3.85 9.09 7.52
N VAL A 122 -4.53 8.11 6.91
CA VAL A 122 -4.43 7.85 5.48
C VAL A 122 -5.30 8.87 4.75
N PRO A 123 -4.72 9.69 3.85
CA PRO A 123 -5.48 10.68 3.10
C PRO A 123 -6.36 10.00 2.03
N ASP A 124 -7.19 10.81 1.37
CA ASP A 124 -7.85 10.38 0.14
C ASP A 124 -6.80 10.14 -0.95
N LEU A 125 -6.89 9.00 -1.62
CA LEU A 125 -5.86 8.50 -2.53
C LEU A 125 -6.50 7.83 -3.75
N ASP A 126 -5.81 7.89 -4.88
CA ASP A 126 -6.19 7.25 -6.13
C ASP A 126 -4.97 6.53 -6.72
N LEU A 127 -4.97 5.20 -6.62
CA LEU A 127 -3.79 4.37 -6.80
C LEU A 127 -4.04 3.31 -7.86
N LEU A 128 -3.09 3.14 -8.76
CA LEU A 128 -3.06 2.04 -9.72
C LEU A 128 -2.06 0.98 -9.25
N PHE A 129 -2.47 -0.28 -9.32
CA PHE A 129 -1.63 -1.41 -8.92
C PHE A 129 -1.45 -2.43 -10.04
N TYR A 130 -0.21 -2.85 -10.22
CA TYR A 130 0.17 -4.00 -11.02
C TYR A 130 0.87 -5.03 -10.12
N SER A 131 0.48 -6.29 -10.20
CA SER A 131 0.91 -7.34 -9.26
C SER A 131 1.57 -8.55 -9.96
N GLY A 132 1.99 -8.35 -11.21
CA GLY A 132 2.78 -9.33 -11.97
C GLY A 132 4.27 -9.22 -11.67
N ASP A 133 5.09 -10.00 -12.36
CA ASP A 133 6.55 -10.00 -12.18
C ASP A 133 7.26 -9.09 -13.20
N GLU A 134 6.63 -8.86 -14.36
CA GLU A 134 7.15 -7.97 -15.42
C GLU A 134 6.96 -6.49 -15.06
N THR A 135 7.99 -5.68 -15.28
CA THR A 135 7.90 -4.22 -15.15
C THR A 135 7.04 -3.63 -16.26
N LYS A 136 6.37 -2.50 -16.01
CA LYS A 136 5.34 -1.98 -16.93
C LYS A 136 5.60 -0.58 -17.44
N ILE A 137 5.99 0.36 -16.58
CA ILE A 137 6.21 1.74 -17.01
C ILE A 137 7.68 1.93 -17.36
N MET A 138 8.05 1.63 -18.60
CA MET A 138 9.44 1.72 -19.04
C MET A 138 9.89 3.17 -19.21
N ARG A 139 11.08 3.49 -18.70
CA ARG A 139 11.62 4.86 -18.77
C ARG A 139 11.80 5.35 -20.21
N SER A 140 12.14 4.46 -21.14
CA SER A 140 12.30 4.75 -22.57
C SER A 140 11.07 5.39 -23.20
N ASP A 141 9.88 5.01 -22.74
CA ASP A 141 8.61 5.39 -23.38
C ASP A 141 8.20 6.82 -23.01
N TYR A 142 8.80 7.36 -21.95
CA TYR A 142 8.50 8.68 -21.39
C TYR A 142 9.67 9.66 -21.53
N GLN A 143 10.68 9.31 -22.34
CA GLN A 143 11.81 10.18 -22.68
C GLN A 143 11.62 10.83 -24.06
N GLY A 144 11.74 12.16 -24.13
CA GLY A 144 11.84 12.88 -25.39
C GLY A 144 11.09 14.22 -25.41
N PRO A 145 11.21 15.01 -26.49
CA PRO A 145 10.61 16.34 -26.59
C PRO A 145 9.07 16.34 -26.59
N ASN A 146 8.46 15.22 -26.98
CA ASN A 146 7.01 15.06 -27.11
C ASN A 146 6.46 13.96 -26.17
N SER A 147 7.25 13.46 -25.22
CA SER A 147 6.76 12.44 -24.30
C SER A 147 5.83 13.05 -23.26
N THR A 148 4.76 12.32 -22.94
CA THR A 148 3.91 12.66 -21.80
C THR A 148 4.59 12.25 -20.50
N LEU A 149 4.14 12.77 -19.36
CA LEU A 149 4.58 12.24 -18.06
C LEU A 149 4.04 10.83 -17.84
N ALA A 150 4.87 9.99 -17.23
CA ALA A 150 4.57 8.60 -16.92
C ALA A 150 3.40 8.50 -15.92
N PRO A 151 2.46 7.55 -16.11
CA PRO A 151 1.42 7.29 -15.12
C PRO A 151 2.03 6.66 -13.86
N PRO A 152 1.57 7.02 -12.65
CA PRO A 152 2.04 6.39 -11.43
C PRO A 152 1.43 4.99 -11.28
N LEU A 153 2.28 3.97 -11.21
CA LEU A 153 1.86 2.59 -11.09
C LEU A 153 2.61 1.92 -9.93
N PHE A 154 1.89 1.41 -8.94
CA PHE A 154 2.47 0.65 -7.85
C PHE A 154 2.70 -0.80 -8.30
N HIS A 155 3.92 -1.31 -8.05
CA HIS A 155 4.34 -2.63 -8.50
C HIS A 155 5.19 -3.34 -7.43
N TYR A 156 5.14 -4.67 -7.42
CA TYR A 156 5.94 -5.49 -6.49
C TYR A 156 7.41 -5.57 -6.89
N CYS A 157 7.71 -5.39 -8.17
CA CYS A 157 9.06 -5.44 -8.71
C CYS A 157 9.46 -4.05 -9.23
N GLY A 158 10.76 -3.78 -9.23
CA GLY A 158 11.32 -2.53 -9.71
C GLY A 158 12.71 -2.80 -10.31
N SER A 159 13.11 -1.94 -11.22
CA SER A 159 14.41 -1.97 -11.91
C SER A 159 14.77 -0.55 -12.31
N GLU A 160 16.04 -0.29 -12.58
CA GLU A 160 16.52 1.04 -12.98
C GLU A 160 15.94 1.50 -14.34
N GLU A 161 15.46 0.55 -15.13
CA GLU A 161 14.91 0.78 -16.47
C GLU A 161 13.44 1.18 -16.46
N ASN A 162 12.76 1.06 -15.31
CA ASN A 162 11.35 1.42 -15.17
C ASN A 162 11.12 2.59 -14.20
N LEU A 163 9.87 3.04 -14.20
CA LEU A 163 9.34 4.14 -13.42
C LEU A 163 8.20 3.67 -12.51
N ASP A 164 8.06 2.35 -12.33
CA ASP A 164 7.10 1.74 -11.43
C ASP A 164 7.46 2.12 -9.97
N ILE A 165 6.45 2.36 -9.14
CA ILE A 165 6.61 2.69 -7.72
C ILE A 165 6.63 1.39 -6.93
N VAL A 166 7.75 1.07 -6.28
CA VAL A 166 7.87 -0.21 -5.57
C VAL A 166 6.94 -0.22 -4.35
N PHE A 167 6.14 -1.27 -4.24
CA PHE A 167 5.24 -1.52 -3.13
C PHE A 167 5.53 -2.88 -2.49
N PRO A 168 5.45 -3.02 -1.15
CA PRO A 168 5.63 -4.31 -0.48
C PRO A 168 4.75 -5.40 -1.11
N ASP A 169 5.41 -6.46 -1.55
CA ASP A 169 4.74 -7.52 -2.28
C ASP A 169 3.79 -8.33 -1.37
N TRP A 170 3.04 -9.22 -2.00
CA TRP A 170 2.18 -10.18 -1.30
C TRP A 170 2.88 -11.02 -0.22
N THR A 171 4.19 -11.29 -0.33
CA THR A 171 4.92 -12.14 0.62
C THR A 171 5.15 -11.43 1.95
N PHE A 172 5.21 -10.09 1.94
CA PHE A 172 5.30 -9.27 3.15
C PHE A 172 4.15 -9.56 4.13
N TRP A 173 2.95 -9.82 3.62
CA TRP A 173 1.75 -10.09 4.41
C TRP A 173 1.62 -11.56 4.82
N GLY A 174 2.48 -12.44 4.28
CA GLY A 174 2.49 -13.89 4.52
C GLY A 174 1.58 -14.68 3.58
N TRP A 175 2.00 -15.91 3.24
CA TRP A 175 1.15 -16.87 2.55
C TRP A 175 0.17 -17.50 3.55
N PHE A 176 -1.13 -17.41 3.29
CA PHE A 176 -2.07 -18.31 3.96
C PHE A 176 -2.44 -19.46 3.02
N VAL A 177 -1.93 -20.64 3.34
CA VAL A 177 -2.84 -21.79 3.34
C VAL A 177 -3.92 -21.40 4.37
N LEU A 178 -5.17 -21.22 3.92
CA LEU A 178 -6.36 -20.80 4.69
C LEU A 178 -6.78 -19.31 4.64
N VAL A 179 -6.92 -18.68 3.47
CA VAL A 179 -7.96 -17.63 3.32
C VAL A 179 -8.79 -17.86 2.05
N PRO A 180 -9.77 -18.79 2.06
CA PRO A 180 -10.77 -18.90 1.00
C PRO A 180 -11.80 -17.74 1.02
N GLU A 181 -11.79 -16.91 2.06
CA GLU A 181 -12.90 -16.00 2.36
C GLU A 181 -12.76 -14.58 1.78
N LEU A 182 -11.62 -14.20 1.21
CA LEU A 182 -11.46 -12.87 0.62
C LEU A 182 -11.99 -12.76 -0.82
N ASP A 183 -12.21 -13.88 -1.51
CA ASP A 183 -12.84 -13.87 -2.84
C ASP A 183 -14.33 -13.49 -2.77
N ASN A 184 -14.96 -13.61 -1.60
CA ASN A 184 -16.38 -13.27 -1.36
C ASN A 184 -16.58 -11.96 -0.59
N VAL A 185 -15.50 -11.26 -0.21
CA VAL A 185 -15.61 -9.93 0.40
C VAL A 185 -15.83 -8.92 -0.73
N LYS A 186 -17.11 -8.65 -1.01
CA LYS A 186 -17.51 -7.42 -1.69
C LYS A 186 -17.14 -6.26 -0.76
N VAL A 187 -16.13 -5.50 -1.16
CA VAL A 187 -15.92 -4.13 -0.67
C VAL A 187 -17.09 -3.28 -1.13
#